data_AF-A0A1M5L7X1-F1
#
_entry.id   AF-A0A1M5L7X1-F1
#
_cell.length_a   1.000
_cell.length_b   1.000
_cell.length_c   1.000
_cell.angle_alpha   90.00
_cell.angle_beta   90.00
_cell.angle_gamma   90.00
#
_symmetry.space_group_name_H-M   'P 1'
#
loop_
_entity.id
_entity.type
_entity.pdbx_description
1 polymer ?
#
loop_
_entity_poly.entity_id
_entity_poly.type
_entity_poly.pdbx_seq_one_letter_code
_entity_poly.pdbx_strand_id
1 'polypeptide(L)'
;MTIFDPGRDRAANEFPVNGELIKFDDAIIRVREALNAAGLTPASEYQAVMIEKGRTTHMTTDARIVLADHPTGQLRAILSDEASAFTVNEIGQIWPTDQIETDEFYRIWPAPEGQDWVLERKDEPDVVLRPGNTIAFGPKGVEHIVSRKHHGADKLLVTVMTLSGVFPGEGGLRVKSDETISSVLEKAARKLDLADTSGWVVSVAGNDINASLTFGQAGLTGTVELDWMPREGGGGNA
;
A
#
# COMPACT_ATOMS: atom_id res chain seq x y z
N MET A 1 8.32 14.02 22.83
CA MET A 1 7.51 13.84 21.62
C MET A 1 6.39 12.88 21.97
N THR A 2 5.15 13.36 22.02
CA THR A 2 3.98 12.53 22.37
C THR A 2 3.38 12.02 21.07
N ILE A 3 3.49 10.71 20.82
CA ILE A 3 2.87 10.08 19.65
C ILE A 3 1.38 9.95 19.93
N PHE A 4 0.56 10.33 18.94
CA PHE A 4 -0.89 10.25 19.02
C PHE A 4 -1.35 8.79 19.09
N ASP A 5 -2.13 8.49 20.13
CA ASP A 5 -2.92 7.27 20.28
C ASP A 5 -4.39 7.65 20.12
N PRO A 6 -5.10 7.15 19.09
CA PRO A 6 -6.51 7.43 18.85
C PRO A 6 -7.44 7.10 20.04
N GLY A 7 -7.00 6.26 20.99
CA GLY A 7 -7.76 5.89 22.20
C GLY A 7 -7.55 6.79 23.41
N ARG A 8 -6.68 7.82 23.34
CA ARG A 8 -6.37 8.71 24.47
C ARG A 8 -7.18 10.00 24.42
N ASP A 9 -7.75 10.40 25.56
CA ASP A 9 -8.33 11.74 25.73
C ASP A 9 -7.25 12.81 25.51
N ARG A 10 -7.47 13.70 24.54
CA ARG A 10 -6.61 14.85 24.22
C ARG A 10 -7.21 16.14 24.76
N ALA A 11 -6.37 17.13 25.08
CA ALA A 11 -6.87 18.44 25.48
C ALA A 11 -7.63 19.13 24.32
N ALA A 12 -8.57 20.01 24.65
CA ALA A 12 -9.41 20.71 23.66
C ALA A 12 -8.61 21.58 22.66
N ASN A 13 -7.37 21.93 23.02
CA ASN A 13 -6.44 22.71 22.21
C ASN A 13 -5.26 21.89 21.67
N GLU A 14 -5.37 20.56 21.66
CA GLU A 14 -4.36 19.68 21.08
C GLU A 14 -4.89 19.01 19.82
N PHE A 15 -4.06 18.94 18.78
CA PHE A 15 -4.43 18.29 17.52
C PHE A 15 -3.26 17.48 16.94
N PRO A 16 -3.50 16.24 16.46
CA PRO A 16 -2.45 15.43 15.87
C PRO A 16 -2.09 15.91 14.46
N VAL A 17 -0.79 16.06 14.19
CA VAL A 17 -0.23 16.34 12.86
C VAL A 17 0.88 15.33 12.61
N ASN A 18 0.76 14.52 11.55
CA ASN A 18 1.73 13.44 11.23
C ASN A 18 2.00 12.49 12.41
N GLY A 19 0.99 12.23 13.23
CA GLY A 19 1.09 11.38 14.41
C GLY A 19 1.73 12.04 15.63
N GLU A 20 2.17 13.30 15.55
CA GLU A 20 2.61 14.07 16.71
C GLU A 20 1.45 14.90 17.27
N LEU A 21 1.23 14.84 18.58
CA LEU A 21 0.22 15.67 19.24
C LEU A 21 0.77 17.08 19.51
N ILE A 22 0.21 18.08 18.82
CA ILE A 22 0.64 19.47 18.92
C ILE A 22 -0.36 20.28 19.72
N LYS A 23 0.15 21.14 20.61
CA LYS A 23 -0.67 22.08 21.40
C LYS A 23 -0.76 23.42 20.69
N PHE A 24 -1.96 23.97 20.65
CA PHE A 24 -2.29 25.27 20.06
C PHE A 24 -2.81 26.23 21.13
N ASP A 25 -2.70 27.53 20.88
CA ASP A 25 -3.24 28.57 21.77
C ASP A 25 -4.75 28.74 21.58
N ASP A 26 -5.25 28.52 20.35
CA ASP A 26 -6.65 28.63 19.98
C ASP A 26 -7.28 27.25 19.68
N ALA A 27 -8.59 27.14 19.93
CA ALA A 27 -9.38 25.95 19.59
C ALA A 27 -9.86 25.91 18.12
N ILE A 28 -9.62 26.99 17.38
CA ILE A 28 -9.87 27.10 15.94
C ILE A 28 -8.56 27.48 15.29
N ILE A 29 -8.02 26.59 14.47
CA ILE A 29 -6.72 26.79 13.83
C ILE A 29 -6.86 26.73 12.32
N ARG A 30 -5.91 27.32 11.59
CA ARG A 30 -5.73 27.05 10.16
C ARG A 30 -4.81 25.88 9.94
N VAL A 31 -4.99 25.17 8.82
CA VAL A 31 -4.08 24.11 8.39
C VAL A 31 -2.63 24.63 8.31
N ARG A 32 -2.42 25.84 7.75
CA ARG A 32 -1.10 26.49 7.73
C ARG A 32 -0.46 26.63 9.12
N GLU A 33 -1.25 26.98 10.13
CA GLU A 33 -0.75 27.12 11.51
C GLU A 33 -0.36 25.76 12.07
N ALA A 34 -1.17 24.72 11.81
CA ALA A 34 -0.86 23.33 12.17
C ALA A 34 0.44 22.84 11.52
N LEU A 35 0.63 23.08 10.22
CA LEU A 35 1.83 22.68 9.49
C LEU A 35 3.07 23.42 9.99
N ASN A 36 2.99 24.75 10.17
CA ASN A 36 4.09 25.54 10.71
C ASN A 36 4.48 25.10 12.13
N ALA A 37 3.48 24.81 12.99
CA ALA A 37 3.72 24.32 14.35
C ALA A 37 4.39 22.93 14.36
N ALA A 38 4.14 22.11 13.33
CA ALA A 38 4.80 20.83 13.10
C ALA A 38 6.18 20.94 12.42
N GLY A 39 6.69 22.14 12.17
CA GLY A 39 7.95 22.37 11.45
C GLY A 39 7.88 22.14 9.93
N LEU A 40 6.68 21.97 9.36
CA LEU A 40 6.44 21.73 7.94
C LEU A 40 6.34 23.08 7.21
N THR A 41 7.49 23.68 6.91
CA THR A 41 7.61 25.03 6.34
C THR A 41 8.44 25.03 5.03
N PRO A 42 8.00 25.77 3.99
CA PRO A 42 6.78 26.55 3.91
C PRO A 42 5.54 25.67 3.71
N ALA A 43 4.47 25.93 4.47
CA ALA A 43 3.24 25.13 4.46
C ALA A 43 2.60 24.93 3.07
N SER A 44 2.89 25.81 2.10
CA SER A 44 2.40 25.70 0.72
C SER A 44 3.02 24.57 -0.10
N GLU A 45 4.12 23.97 0.35
CA GLU A 45 4.76 22.84 -0.33
C GLU A 45 4.17 21.48 0.07
N TYR A 46 3.23 21.47 1.04
CA TYR A 46 2.66 20.25 1.58
C TYR A 46 1.22 20.07 1.12
N GLN A 47 0.89 18.86 0.67
CA GLN A 47 -0.50 18.41 0.60
C GLN A 47 -0.92 17.93 1.99
N ALA A 48 -2.14 18.29 2.40
CA ALA A 48 -2.69 17.90 3.69
C ALA A 48 -4.06 17.25 3.53
N VAL A 49 -4.32 16.20 4.30
CA VAL A 49 -5.62 15.56 4.41
C VAL A 49 -6.02 15.43 5.88
N MET A 50 -7.30 15.67 6.17
CA MET A 50 -7.93 15.29 7.43
C MET A 50 -8.29 13.81 7.36
N ILE A 51 -7.79 13.01 8.29
CA ILE A 51 -8.17 11.60 8.45
C ILE A 51 -9.10 11.50 9.64
N GLU A 52 -10.34 11.03 9.42
CA GLU A 52 -11.31 10.83 10.50
C GLU A 52 -12.34 9.75 10.12
N LYS A 53 -12.62 8.82 11.02
CA LYS A 53 -13.68 7.79 10.86
C LYS A 53 -13.60 7.03 9.52
N GLY A 54 -12.39 6.64 9.11
CA GLY A 54 -12.16 5.93 7.85
C GLY A 54 -12.46 6.79 6.60
N ARG A 55 -12.32 8.11 6.72
CA ARG A 55 -12.40 9.07 5.61
C ARG A 55 -11.16 9.91 5.54
N THR A 56 -10.85 10.34 4.33
CA THR A 56 -9.85 11.34 4.02
C THR A 56 -10.53 12.52 3.32
N THR A 57 -10.20 13.73 3.75
CA THR A 57 -10.69 14.96 3.13
C THR A 57 -9.49 15.86 2.84
N HIS A 58 -9.36 16.34 1.61
CA HIS A 58 -8.31 17.30 1.27
C HIS A 58 -8.48 18.62 2.03
N MET A 59 -7.38 19.14 2.55
CA MET A 59 -7.34 20.33 3.39
C MET A 59 -6.40 21.36 2.76
N THR A 60 -6.96 22.48 2.28
CA THR A 60 -6.13 23.59 1.81
C THR A 60 -5.45 24.29 2.99
N THR A 61 -4.33 24.97 2.75
CA THR A 61 -3.57 25.66 3.81
C THR A 61 -4.39 26.73 4.56
N ASP A 62 -5.41 27.31 3.92
CA ASP A 62 -6.28 28.32 4.53
C ASP A 62 -7.56 27.73 5.15
N ALA A 63 -7.80 26.42 5.02
CA ALA A 63 -8.91 25.75 5.67
C ALA A 63 -8.80 25.88 7.20
N ARG A 64 -9.94 26.11 7.85
CA ARG A 64 -10.05 26.19 9.31
C ARG A 64 -10.46 24.84 9.87
N ILE A 65 -9.91 24.49 11.02
CA ILE A 65 -10.22 23.30 11.79
C ILE A 65 -10.69 23.76 13.16
N VAL A 66 -11.93 23.41 13.52
CA VAL A 66 -12.44 23.55 14.88
C VAL A 66 -12.08 22.25 15.61
N LEU A 67 -11.14 22.30 16.55
CA LEU A 67 -10.51 21.09 17.12
C LEU A 67 -11.52 20.16 17.82
N ALA A 68 -12.54 20.76 18.44
CA ALA A 68 -13.62 20.06 19.13
C ALA A 68 -14.55 19.27 18.19
N ASP A 69 -14.67 19.69 16.92
CA ASP A 69 -15.54 19.02 15.94
C ASP A 69 -14.91 17.73 15.39
N HIS A 70 -13.60 17.56 15.60
CA HIS A 70 -12.81 16.45 15.06
C HIS A 70 -12.14 15.60 16.14
N PRO A 71 -12.85 15.13 17.19
CA PRO A 71 -12.23 14.52 18.38
C PRO A 71 -11.37 13.29 18.08
N THR A 72 -11.65 12.58 16.98
CA THR A 72 -10.84 11.44 16.51
C THR A 72 -10.08 11.75 15.21
N GLY A 73 -10.13 12.99 14.74
CA GLY A 73 -9.46 13.45 13.55
C GLY A 73 -7.97 13.72 13.77
N GLN A 74 -7.20 13.55 12.70
CA GLN A 74 -5.79 13.90 12.62
C GLN A 74 -5.47 14.51 11.27
N LEU A 75 -4.44 15.37 11.23
CA LEU A 75 -3.92 15.90 9.98
C LEU A 75 -2.74 15.04 9.51
N ARG A 76 -2.79 14.57 8.28
CA ARG A 76 -1.65 13.95 7.58
C ARG A 76 -1.18 14.90 6.50
N ALA A 77 0.11 15.24 6.52
CA ALA A 77 0.71 16.18 5.59
C ALA A 77 2.02 15.62 5.03
N ILE A 78 2.16 15.68 3.70
CA ILE A 78 3.32 15.14 2.96
C ILE A 78 3.79 16.22 1.98
N LEU A 79 5.11 16.36 1.84
CA LEU A 79 5.73 17.22 0.84
C LEU A 79 5.40 16.65 -0.54
N SER A 80 4.53 17.31 -1.29
CA SER A 80 4.03 16.85 -2.58
C SER A 80 3.37 18.01 -3.33
N ASP A 81 3.46 18.00 -4.65
CA ASP A 81 2.75 18.93 -5.52
C ASP A 81 1.36 18.40 -5.91
N GLU A 82 1.14 17.09 -5.82
CA GLU A 82 -0.13 16.43 -6.17
C GLU A 82 -0.68 15.51 -5.08
N ALA A 83 -1.97 15.22 -5.19
CA ALA A 83 -2.69 14.29 -4.33
C ALA A 83 -3.42 13.27 -5.20
N SER A 84 -3.45 12.02 -4.75
CA SER A 84 -4.05 10.91 -5.51
C SER A 84 -5.43 10.58 -5.01
N ALA A 85 -6.35 10.34 -5.95
CA ALA A 85 -7.69 9.87 -5.67
C ALA A 85 -7.75 8.34 -5.79
N PHE A 86 -8.44 7.69 -4.85
CA PHE A 86 -8.69 6.26 -4.86
C PHE A 86 -10.02 5.97 -4.18
N THR A 87 -10.46 4.72 -4.15
CA THR A 87 -11.66 4.30 -3.41
C THR A 87 -11.34 3.21 -2.42
N VAL A 88 -12.04 3.24 -1.28
CA VAL A 88 -12.08 2.14 -0.31
C VAL A 88 -13.53 1.69 -0.21
N ASN A 89 -13.83 0.46 -0.63
CA ASN A 89 -15.20 -0.06 -0.75
C ASN A 89 -16.13 0.93 -1.48
N GLU A 90 -15.70 1.34 -2.68
CA GLU A 90 -16.40 2.31 -3.54
C GLU A 90 -16.51 3.74 -2.99
N ILE A 91 -15.94 4.01 -1.81
CA ILE A 91 -16.00 5.35 -1.23
C ILE A 91 -14.72 6.11 -1.54
N GLY A 92 -14.88 7.22 -2.26
CA GLY A 92 -13.79 8.12 -2.66
C GLY A 92 -12.96 8.62 -1.48
N GLN A 93 -11.64 8.55 -1.65
CA GLN A 93 -10.59 9.00 -0.76
C GLN A 93 -9.60 9.87 -1.53
N ILE A 94 -8.85 10.70 -0.80
CA ILE A 94 -7.73 11.49 -1.31
C ILE A 94 -6.52 11.24 -0.41
N TRP A 95 -5.37 10.98 -1.01
CA TRP A 95 -4.09 10.83 -0.31
C TRP A 95 -3.10 11.92 -0.72
N PRO A 96 -2.31 12.51 0.19
CA PRO A 96 -1.44 13.66 -0.10
C PRO A 96 -0.16 13.30 -0.89
N THR A 97 -0.09 12.13 -1.50
CA THR A 97 0.98 11.69 -2.42
C THR A 97 0.48 10.50 -3.25
N ASP A 98 1.25 10.10 -4.24
CA ASP A 98 1.05 8.95 -5.14
C ASP A 98 1.25 7.56 -4.50
N GLN A 99 1.49 7.48 -3.20
CA GLN A 99 1.73 6.21 -2.52
C GLN A 99 1.31 6.22 -1.05
N ILE A 100 0.89 5.07 -0.53
CA ILE A 100 0.59 4.89 0.88
C ILE A 100 1.23 3.60 1.39
N GLU A 101 1.89 3.65 2.55
CA GLU A 101 2.35 2.45 3.22
C GLU A 101 1.15 1.59 3.61
N THR A 102 1.22 0.28 3.34
CA THR A 102 0.13 -0.63 3.67
C THR A 102 -0.19 -0.63 5.18
N ASP A 103 0.81 -0.49 6.05
CA ASP A 103 0.61 -0.37 7.50
C ASP A 103 -0.18 0.89 7.88
N GLU A 104 0.06 2.02 7.20
CA GLU A 104 -0.73 3.23 7.38
C GLU A 104 -2.15 3.03 6.85
N PHE A 105 -2.30 2.41 5.68
CA PHE A 105 -3.60 2.05 5.12
C PHE A 105 -4.42 1.19 6.09
N TYR A 106 -3.85 0.11 6.63
CA TYR A 106 -4.53 -0.78 7.59
C TYR A 106 -4.87 -0.09 8.92
N ARG A 107 -4.10 0.92 9.32
CA ARG A 107 -4.39 1.72 10.52
C ARG A 107 -5.62 2.61 10.33
N ILE A 108 -5.80 3.15 9.14
CA ILE A 108 -6.94 4.02 8.80
C ILE A 108 -8.18 3.18 8.47
N TRP A 109 -7.99 2.08 7.74
CA TRP A 109 -9.02 1.14 7.32
C TRP A 109 -8.67 -0.29 7.74
N PRO A 110 -8.99 -0.67 8.99
CA PRO A 110 -8.87 -2.06 9.41
C PRO A 110 -9.66 -2.98 8.49
N ALA A 111 -9.08 -4.12 8.12
CA ALA A 111 -9.80 -5.10 7.32
C ALA A 111 -11.01 -5.64 8.09
N PRO A 112 -12.19 -5.76 7.44
CA PRO A 112 -13.33 -6.43 8.06
C PRO A 112 -12.98 -7.87 8.47
N GLU A 113 -13.62 -8.38 9.52
CA GLU A 113 -13.37 -9.74 10.01
C GLU A 113 -13.53 -10.79 8.90
N GLY A 114 -12.52 -11.66 8.75
CA GLY A 114 -12.50 -12.70 7.73
C GLY A 114 -12.43 -12.18 6.29
N GLN A 115 -11.99 -10.93 6.08
CA GLN A 115 -11.78 -10.34 4.76
C GLN A 115 -10.33 -9.85 4.60
N ASP A 116 -9.85 -9.88 3.37
CA ASP A 116 -8.62 -9.21 2.96
C ASP A 116 -8.97 -7.94 2.18
N TRP A 117 -8.07 -6.95 2.22
CA TRP A 117 -8.11 -5.84 1.27
C TRP A 117 -7.48 -6.26 -0.04
N VAL A 118 -8.18 -5.96 -1.14
CA VAL A 118 -7.77 -6.27 -2.50
C VAL A 118 -7.68 -4.99 -3.29
N LEU A 119 -6.54 -4.77 -3.93
CA LEU A 119 -6.33 -3.72 -4.91
C LEU A 119 -6.73 -4.25 -6.29
N GLU A 120 -7.77 -3.65 -6.84
CA GLU A 120 -8.29 -3.91 -8.18
C GLU A 120 -7.86 -2.75 -9.10
N ARG A 121 -7.15 -3.10 -10.17
CA ARG A 121 -6.72 -2.17 -11.21
C ARG A 121 -7.25 -2.65 -12.55
N LYS A 122 -7.54 -1.70 -13.44
CA LYS A 122 -8.00 -2.05 -14.79
C LYS A 122 -6.87 -2.79 -15.53
N ASP A 123 -7.23 -3.92 -16.14
CA ASP A 123 -6.33 -4.76 -16.95
C ASP A 123 -5.13 -5.37 -16.17
N GLU A 124 -5.14 -5.28 -14.83
CA GLU A 124 -4.18 -5.93 -13.94
C GLU A 124 -4.88 -6.96 -13.06
N PRO A 125 -4.18 -8.03 -12.63
CA PRO A 125 -4.73 -8.99 -11.68
C PRO A 125 -4.94 -8.36 -10.29
N ASP A 126 -5.97 -8.82 -9.60
CA ASP A 126 -6.24 -8.48 -8.21
C ASP A 126 -5.03 -8.77 -7.30
N VAL A 127 -4.60 -7.76 -6.55
CA VAL A 127 -3.51 -7.88 -5.58
C VAL A 127 -4.09 -7.87 -4.17
N VAL A 128 -3.79 -8.91 -3.38
CA VAL A 128 -4.12 -8.91 -1.97
C VAL A 128 -3.06 -8.11 -1.23
N LEU A 129 -3.49 -7.05 -0.55
CA LEU A 129 -2.59 -6.17 0.20
C LEU A 129 -2.01 -6.91 1.41
N ARG A 130 -0.74 -6.62 1.73
CA ARG A 130 -0.06 -7.18 2.90
C ARG A 130 0.71 -6.09 3.64
N PRO A 131 0.70 -6.10 5.00
CA PRO A 131 1.55 -5.21 5.81
C PRO A 131 3.02 -5.22 5.39
N GLY A 132 3.75 -4.13 5.63
CA GLY A 132 5.15 -3.96 5.26
C GLY A 132 5.42 -3.59 3.80
N ASN A 133 4.39 -3.42 2.98
CA ASN A 133 4.48 -3.04 1.57
C ASN A 133 3.99 -1.61 1.32
N THR A 134 4.06 -1.15 0.07
CA THR A 134 3.56 0.18 -0.36
C THR A 134 2.53 0.02 -1.46
N ILE A 135 1.42 0.74 -1.36
CA ILE A 135 0.42 0.87 -2.42
C ILE A 135 0.82 2.07 -3.28
N ALA A 136 1.12 1.85 -4.55
CA ALA A 136 1.34 2.93 -5.51
C ALA A 136 0.03 3.28 -6.25
N PHE A 137 -0.29 4.55 -6.37
CA PHE A 137 -1.41 5.06 -7.15
C PHE A 137 -0.91 5.43 -8.54
N GLY A 138 -1.45 4.78 -9.58
CA GLY A 138 -1.03 5.07 -10.95
C GLY A 138 -1.43 6.47 -11.41
N PRO A 139 -0.73 7.06 -12.41
CA PRO A 139 -1.04 8.38 -12.95
C PRO A 139 -2.36 8.42 -13.76
N LYS A 140 -2.98 7.26 -14.03
CA LYS A 140 -4.20 7.13 -14.84
C LYS A 140 -5.17 6.15 -14.20
N GLY A 141 -6.30 6.67 -13.74
CA GLY A 141 -7.38 5.88 -13.17
C GLY A 141 -7.66 6.22 -11.72
N VAL A 142 -8.71 5.62 -11.18
CA VAL A 142 -9.00 5.65 -9.75
C VAL A 142 -8.76 4.24 -9.25
N GLU A 143 -7.84 4.09 -8.31
CA GLU A 143 -7.56 2.76 -7.78
C GLU A 143 -8.69 2.30 -6.87
N HIS A 144 -9.07 1.04 -7.01
CA HIS A 144 -10.17 0.45 -6.28
C HIS A 144 -9.63 -0.51 -5.23
N ILE A 145 -9.69 -0.10 -3.96
CA ILE A 145 -9.37 -0.98 -2.84
C ILE A 145 -10.67 -1.47 -2.24
N VAL A 146 -10.85 -2.78 -2.21
CA VAL A 146 -12.12 -3.42 -1.86
C VAL A 146 -11.89 -4.56 -0.90
N SER A 147 -12.80 -4.73 0.06
CA SER A 147 -12.75 -5.87 0.95
C SER A 147 -13.35 -7.09 0.26
N ARG A 148 -12.65 -8.22 0.34
CA ARG A 148 -13.08 -9.50 -0.22
C ARG A 148 -12.92 -10.58 0.83
N LYS A 149 -13.82 -11.57 0.83
CA LYS A 149 -13.75 -12.68 1.77
C LYS A 149 -12.40 -13.40 1.71
N HIS A 150 -11.96 -13.80 2.89
CA HIS A 150 -10.99 -14.85 3.17
C HIS A 150 -11.00 -15.91 2.07
N HIS A 151 -9.97 -16.08 1.25
CA HIS A 151 -9.99 -17.19 0.30
C HIS A 151 -9.66 -18.50 0.97
N GLY A 152 -10.33 -19.57 0.52
CA GLY A 152 -10.10 -20.91 1.01
C GLY A 152 -8.75 -21.45 0.58
N ALA A 153 -8.40 -22.63 1.08
CA ALA A 153 -7.13 -23.31 0.82
C ALA A 153 -6.90 -23.66 -0.67
N ASP A 154 -7.86 -23.43 -1.56
CA ASP A 154 -7.77 -23.67 -3.00
C ASP A 154 -7.04 -22.56 -3.77
N LYS A 155 -6.71 -21.45 -3.11
CA LYS A 155 -6.02 -20.31 -3.72
C LYS A 155 -4.67 -20.05 -3.09
N LEU A 156 -3.74 -19.60 -3.91
CA LEU A 156 -2.39 -19.26 -3.51
C LEU A 156 -2.20 -17.74 -3.54
N LEU A 157 -1.30 -17.27 -2.70
CA LEU A 157 -0.75 -15.92 -2.74
C LEU A 157 0.67 -16.00 -3.26
N VAL A 158 0.92 -15.38 -4.40
CA VAL A 158 2.20 -15.50 -5.10
C VAL A 158 2.86 -14.14 -5.19
N THR A 159 4.14 -14.11 -4.83
CA THR A 159 5.02 -12.96 -5.03
C THR A 159 6.23 -13.41 -5.84
N VAL A 160 6.61 -12.63 -6.85
CA VAL A 160 7.76 -12.86 -7.71
C VAL A 160 8.86 -11.89 -7.31
N MET A 161 10.01 -12.43 -6.91
CA MET A 161 11.18 -11.67 -6.51
C MET A 161 12.20 -11.71 -7.64
N THR A 162 12.70 -10.54 -8.04
CA THR A 162 13.72 -10.38 -9.07
C THR A 162 14.75 -9.35 -8.63
N LEU A 163 15.88 -9.26 -9.34
CA LEU A 163 16.86 -8.18 -9.10
C LEU A 163 16.33 -6.79 -9.43
N SER A 164 15.33 -6.69 -10.32
CA SER A 164 14.71 -5.43 -10.71
C SER A 164 13.58 -5.00 -9.77
N GLY A 165 13.17 -5.85 -8.83
CA GLY A 165 12.09 -5.57 -7.89
C GLY A 165 11.17 -6.77 -7.63
N VAL A 166 10.11 -6.48 -6.89
CA VAL A 166 9.11 -7.46 -6.43
C VAL A 166 7.78 -7.22 -7.13
N PHE A 167 7.11 -8.30 -7.54
CA PHE A 167 5.80 -8.26 -8.16
C PHE A 167 4.81 -9.23 -7.50
N PRO A 168 3.63 -8.76 -7.03
CA PRO A 168 3.22 -7.35 -6.96
C PRO A 168 3.99 -6.66 -5.81
N GLY A 169 4.20 -5.36 -5.92
CA GLY A 169 4.94 -4.59 -4.89
C GLY A 169 4.09 -4.29 -3.65
N GLU A 170 2.78 -4.42 -3.76
CA GLU A 170 1.79 -4.07 -2.74
C GLU A 170 1.42 -5.26 -1.82
N GLY A 171 1.84 -6.48 -2.18
CA GLY A 171 1.50 -7.70 -1.44
C GLY A 171 1.65 -8.97 -2.28
N GLY A 172 0.56 -9.72 -2.48
CA GLY A 172 0.58 -11.00 -3.19
C GLY A 172 -0.50 -11.12 -4.25
N LEU A 173 -0.15 -11.71 -5.39
CA LEU A 173 -1.11 -12.08 -6.42
C LEU A 173 -1.93 -13.26 -5.97
N ARG A 174 -3.24 -13.15 -6.11
CA ARG A 174 -4.13 -14.27 -5.87
C ARG A 174 -4.25 -15.13 -7.12
N VAL A 175 -3.76 -16.36 -7.05
CA VAL A 175 -3.79 -17.30 -8.18
C VAL A 175 -4.50 -18.60 -7.80
N LYS A 176 -4.96 -19.34 -8.80
CA LYS A 176 -5.54 -20.68 -8.63
C LYS A 176 -4.46 -21.75 -8.79
N SER A 177 -4.70 -22.92 -8.21
CA SER A 177 -3.79 -24.07 -8.34
C SER A 177 -3.67 -24.63 -9.77
N ASP A 178 -4.62 -24.33 -10.65
CA ASP A 178 -4.61 -24.71 -12.06
C ASP A 178 -3.97 -23.67 -12.99
N GLU A 179 -3.53 -22.53 -12.47
CA GLU A 179 -2.78 -21.51 -13.22
C GLU A 179 -1.31 -21.93 -13.39
N THR A 180 -0.72 -21.65 -14.55
CA THR A 180 0.69 -21.97 -14.82
C THR A 180 1.63 -20.95 -14.19
N ILE A 181 2.76 -21.42 -13.65
CA ILE A 181 3.78 -20.56 -13.05
C ILE A 181 4.28 -19.54 -14.09
N SER A 182 4.56 -19.99 -15.32
CA SER A 182 4.94 -19.14 -16.46
C SER A 182 3.99 -17.98 -16.71
N SER A 183 2.67 -18.16 -16.60
CA SER A 183 1.72 -17.06 -16.80
C SER A 183 1.85 -15.95 -15.76
N VAL A 184 2.26 -16.27 -14.53
CA VAL A 184 2.54 -15.30 -13.46
C VAL A 184 3.86 -14.59 -13.72
N LEU A 185 4.90 -15.33 -14.13
CA LEU A 185 6.20 -14.77 -14.49
C LEU A 185 6.07 -13.79 -15.67
N GLU A 186 5.24 -14.09 -16.67
CA GLU A 186 4.96 -13.18 -17.78
C GLU A 186 4.29 -11.87 -17.33
N LYS A 187 3.37 -11.93 -16.34
CA LYS A 187 2.77 -10.73 -15.73
C LYS A 187 3.85 -9.92 -15.00
N ALA A 188 4.73 -10.59 -14.25
CA ALA A 188 5.85 -9.96 -13.55
C ALA A 188 6.81 -9.28 -14.52
N ALA A 189 7.21 -9.96 -15.61
CA ALA A 189 8.10 -9.43 -16.62
C ALA A 189 7.56 -8.14 -17.24
N ARG A 190 6.28 -8.12 -17.60
CA ARG A 190 5.63 -6.92 -18.13
C ARG A 190 5.58 -5.78 -17.12
N LYS A 191 5.25 -6.06 -15.84
CA LYS A 191 5.11 -5.03 -14.82
C LYS A 191 6.46 -4.44 -14.40
N LEU A 192 7.48 -5.27 -14.31
CA LEU A 192 8.83 -4.89 -13.90
C LEU A 192 9.72 -4.46 -15.08
N ASP A 193 9.15 -4.35 -16.28
CA ASP A 193 9.85 -4.03 -17.53
C ASP A 193 11.13 -4.86 -17.72
N LEU A 194 11.04 -6.16 -17.45
CA LEU A 194 12.16 -7.07 -17.59
C LEU A 194 12.49 -7.25 -19.08
N ALA A 195 13.79 -7.22 -19.39
CA ALA A 195 14.30 -7.55 -20.71
C ALA A 195 14.18 -9.06 -20.99
N ASP A 196 15.01 -9.61 -21.87
CA ASP A 196 14.97 -11.04 -22.21
C ASP A 196 15.16 -11.93 -20.97
N THR A 197 14.09 -12.59 -20.57
CA THR A 197 14.09 -13.57 -19.47
C THR A 197 14.35 -15.00 -19.96
N SER A 198 14.77 -15.17 -21.21
CA SER A 198 15.16 -16.48 -21.75
C SER A 198 16.32 -17.07 -20.95
N GLY A 199 16.14 -18.31 -20.48
CA GLY A 199 17.14 -19.01 -19.69
C GLY A 199 17.22 -18.60 -18.21
N TRP A 200 16.33 -17.71 -17.75
CA TRP A 200 16.15 -17.46 -16.32
C TRP A 200 15.57 -18.69 -15.63
N VAL A 201 15.95 -18.86 -14.37
CA VAL A 201 15.51 -19.96 -13.52
C VAL A 201 14.60 -19.40 -12.45
N VAL A 202 13.49 -20.09 -12.22
CA VAL A 202 12.59 -19.82 -11.10
C VAL A 202 12.81 -20.87 -10.02
N SER A 203 12.92 -20.43 -8.78
CA SER A 203 13.07 -21.30 -7.63
C SER A 203 12.11 -20.92 -6.50
N VAL A 204 11.83 -21.88 -5.62
CA VAL A 204 11.06 -21.70 -4.38
C VAL A 204 11.89 -22.26 -3.24
N ALA A 205 12.17 -21.44 -2.24
CA ALA A 205 13.04 -21.80 -1.12
C ALA A 205 14.38 -22.41 -1.58
N GLY A 206 14.97 -21.83 -2.63
CA GLY A 206 16.24 -22.25 -3.23
C GLY A 206 16.19 -23.51 -4.11
N ASN A 207 15.01 -24.07 -4.39
CA ASN A 207 14.87 -25.23 -5.28
C ASN A 207 14.30 -24.81 -6.63
N ASP A 208 15.02 -25.08 -7.72
CA ASP A 208 14.54 -24.87 -9.09
C ASP A 208 13.23 -25.61 -9.33
N ILE A 209 12.24 -24.92 -9.89
CA ILE A 209 10.96 -25.50 -10.26
C ILE A 209 10.70 -25.39 -11.77
N ASN A 210 9.86 -26.28 -12.29
CA ASN A 210 9.47 -26.21 -13.70
C ASN A 210 8.33 -25.20 -13.90
N ALA A 211 8.64 -24.05 -14.51
CA ALA A 211 7.67 -22.99 -14.81
C ALA A 211 6.54 -23.39 -15.78
N SER A 212 6.68 -24.51 -16.50
CA SER A 212 5.63 -25.03 -17.39
C SER A 212 4.50 -25.74 -16.63
N LEU A 213 4.70 -26.07 -15.35
CA LEU A 213 3.69 -26.71 -14.52
C LEU A 213 2.68 -25.69 -13.98
N THR A 214 1.50 -26.17 -13.62
CA THR A 214 0.61 -25.42 -12.74
C THR A 214 1.14 -25.40 -11.31
N PHE A 215 0.70 -24.43 -10.51
CA PHE A 215 1.06 -24.38 -9.08
C PHE A 215 0.72 -25.70 -8.36
N GLY A 216 -0.47 -26.26 -8.63
CA GLY A 216 -0.90 -27.54 -8.06
C GLY A 216 -0.07 -28.74 -8.54
N GLN A 217 0.32 -28.77 -9.82
CA GLN A 217 1.21 -29.82 -10.34
C GLN A 217 2.62 -29.75 -9.74
N ALA A 218 3.09 -28.54 -9.42
CA ALA A 218 4.35 -28.31 -8.72
C ALA A 218 4.25 -28.56 -7.20
N GLY A 219 3.06 -28.92 -6.68
CA GLY A 219 2.83 -29.15 -5.25
C GLY A 219 2.86 -27.88 -4.39
N LEU A 220 2.77 -26.71 -5.01
CA LEU A 220 2.78 -25.42 -4.32
C LEU A 220 1.40 -25.10 -3.75
N THR A 221 1.35 -24.55 -2.54
CA THR A 221 0.11 -24.18 -1.84
C THR A 221 0.35 -22.98 -0.92
N GLY A 222 -0.71 -22.28 -0.50
CA GLY A 222 -0.61 -21.20 0.46
C GLY A 222 0.11 -19.96 -0.09
N THR A 223 1.07 -19.43 0.67
CA THR A 223 1.90 -18.29 0.23
C THR A 223 3.18 -18.82 -0.42
N VAL A 224 3.48 -18.33 -1.61
CA VAL A 224 4.59 -18.79 -2.45
C VAL A 224 5.40 -17.59 -2.90
N GLU A 225 6.69 -17.59 -2.55
CA GLU A 225 7.68 -16.65 -3.05
C GLU A 225 8.46 -17.34 -4.18
N LEU A 226 8.40 -16.75 -5.37
CA LEU A 226 9.10 -17.20 -6.56
C LEU A 226 10.35 -16.34 -6.75
N ASP A 227 11.52 -16.90 -6.51
CA ASP A 227 12.79 -16.27 -6.84
C ASP A 227 13.07 -16.48 -8.32
N TRP A 228 13.03 -15.42 -9.12
CA TRP A 228 13.20 -15.49 -10.58
C TRP A 228 14.36 -14.61 -11.05
N MET A 229 15.42 -15.26 -11.51
CA MET A 229 16.69 -14.61 -11.81
C MET A 229 17.44 -15.29 -12.96
N PRO A 230 18.40 -14.60 -13.61
CA PRO A 230 19.31 -15.25 -14.55
C PRO A 230 20.02 -16.42 -13.88
N ARG A 231 20.23 -17.51 -14.64
CA ARG A 231 21.02 -18.64 -14.14
C ARG A 231 22.44 -18.14 -13.82
N GLU A 232 22.83 -18.14 -12.55
CA GLU A 232 24.22 -17.87 -12.20
C GLU A 232 25.11 -18.91 -12.90
N GLY A 233 26.06 -18.43 -13.69
CA GLY A 233 27.07 -19.28 -14.28
C GLY A 233 27.83 -19.95 -13.15
N GLY A 234 27.62 -21.25 -12.97
CA GLY A 234 28.35 -22.04 -12.00
C GLY A 234 29.85 -21.84 -12.19
N GLY A 235 30.47 -21.13 -11.26
CA GLY A 235 31.92 -21.02 -11.12
C GLY A 235 32.50 -22.36 -10.66
N GLY A 236 32.37 -23.38 -11.50
CA GLY A 236 33.10 -24.64 -11.38
C GLY A 236 34.26 -24.60 -12.34
N ASN A 237 35.41 -24.10 -11.87
CA ASN A 237 36.76 -24.52 -12.29
C ASN A 237 37.81 -23.77 -11.45
N ALA A 238 38.25 -24.41 -10.36
CA ALA A 238 39.61 -24.31 -9.83
C ALA A 238 39.95 -25.60 -9.09
#